data_AF-A0A2R5LEV6-F1
#
_entry.id   AF-A0A2R5LEV6-F1
#
_cell.length_a   1.000
_cell.length_b   1.000
_cell.length_c   1.000
_cell.angle_alpha   90.00
_cell.angle_beta   90.00
_cell.angle_gamma   90.00
#
_symmetry.space_group_name_H-M   'P 1'
#
loop_
_entity.id
_entity.type
_entity.pdbx_description
1 polymer ?
#
loop_
_entity_poly.entity_id
_entity_poly.type
_entity_poly.pdbx_seq_one_letter_code
_entity_poly.pdbx_strand_id
1 'polypeptide(L)'
;LLALTCIPGSKLFNTVCKLYTELQQAKSYGIPNEDAVLLTFLKLYHNVSFSLLGVLFGVQRTTALKIFKESLAVLSAILGTAIFWPEKEEILQCMPKHFENYGKTRVIFDCVEIPIQKPRDLECLVQTYSRRRGACTAKVLVGESPGGLISFVSAAYGGGVSDSVVTRASKVLEKCEPCNDSVMAAEGLLIDELCLQRGVELIRPPFLRKQEQLGRGDAQRNRSAASDRVRVKRAVRRMKAFKILRQNLSLELLGQVDDVVRIIAGIVNLSPSIFRDDEFIQQPQCDTSNIPVTPE
;
A
#
# COMPACT_ATOMS: atom_id res chain seq x y z
N LEU A 1 -13.06 -4.37 18.05
CA LEU A 1 -12.85 -3.51 16.85
C LEU A 1 -11.57 -3.86 16.10
N LEU A 2 -10.38 -3.60 16.64
CA LEU A 2 -9.09 -3.89 15.96
C LEU A 2 -9.00 -5.32 15.40
N ALA A 3 -9.34 -6.33 16.19
CA ALA A 3 -9.31 -7.74 15.75
C ALA A 3 -10.31 -8.06 14.62
N LEU A 4 -11.34 -7.25 14.44
CA LEU A 4 -12.38 -7.45 13.41
C LEU A 4 -12.07 -6.66 12.14
N THR A 5 -11.54 -5.44 12.27
CA THR A 5 -11.44 -4.48 11.17
C THR A 5 -10.02 -4.05 10.81
N CYS A 6 -9.03 -4.36 11.65
CA CYS A 6 -7.66 -3.82 11.61
C CYS A 6 -7.57 -2.30 11.89
N ILE A 7 -8.65 -1.65 12.31
CA ILE A 7 -8.66 -0.21 12.60
C ILE A 7 -8.14 0.02 14.03
N PRO A 8 -7.12 0.88 14.24
CA PRO A 8 -6.38 1.04 15.50
C PRO A 8 -7.14 1.69 16.66
N GLY A 9 -8.42 2.04 16.51
CA GLY A 9 -9.19 2.60 17.60
C GLY A 9 -10.63 2.94 17.21
N SER A 10 -11.48 3.09 18.23
CA SER A 10 -12.89 3.48 18.07
C SER A 10 -13.04 4.89 17.51
N LYS A 11 -12.16 5.83 17.90
CA LYS A 11 -12.18 7.21 17.39
C LYS A 11 -12.05 7.24 15.86
N LEU A 12 -11.05 6.56 15.30
CA LEU A 12 -10.85 6.50 13.86
C LEU A 12 -12.03 5.81 13.15
N PHE A 13 -12.53 4.70 13.69
CA PHE A 13 -13.69 4.02 13.12
C PHE A 13 -14.92 4.92 13.10
N ASN A 14 -15.22 5.60 14.20
CA ASN A 14 -16.36 6.52 14.28
C ASN A 14 -16.21 7.70 13.32
N THR A 15 -15.00 8.24 13.15
CA THR A 15 -14.72 9.28 12.15
C THR A 15 -14.98 8.77 10.73
N VAL A 16 -14.51 7.55 10.40
CA VAL A 16 -14.78 6.93 9.09
C VAL A 16 -16.27 6.71 8.88
N CYS A 17 -17.02 6.22 9.88
CA CYS A 17 -18.47 6.05 9.79
C CYS A 17 -19.22 7.37 9.61
N LYS A 18 -18.76 8.44 10.26
CA LYS A 18 -19.32 9.80 10.09
C LYS A 18 -19.12 10.29 8.66
N LEU A 19 -17.88 10.27 8.16
CA LEU A 19 -17.56 10.68 6.79
C LEU A 19 -18.28 9.81 5.74
N TYR A 20 -18.39 8.50 6.02
CA TYR A 20 -19.15 7.58 5.20
C TYR A 20 -20.62 8.00 5.11
N THR A 21 -21.23 8.37 6.23
CA THR A 21 -22.62 8.83 6.28
C THR A 21 -22.83 10.14 5.53
N GLU A 22 -21.86 11.06 5.61
CA GLU A 22 -21.91 12.35 4.91
C GLU A 22 -21.77 12.19 3.38
N LEU A 23 -20.96 11.23 2.91
CA LEU A 23 -20.73 11.00 1.49
C LEU A 23 -21.70 9.99 0.86
N GLN A 24 -22.38 9.15 1.66
CA GLN A 24 -23.36 8.20 1.17
C GLN A 24 -24.68 8.92 0.83
N GLN A 25 -24.77 9.46 -0.39
CA GLN A 25 -25.92 10.24 -0.84
C GLN A 25 -27.18 9.40 -1.10
N ALA A 26 -27.02 8.15 -1.52
CA ALA A 26 -28.12 7.21 -1.74
C ALA A 26 -27.70 5.81 -1.32
N LYS A 27 -28.43 5.19 -0.38
CA LYS A 27 -28.20 3.79 0.02
C LYS A 27 -29.23 2.89 -0.63
N SER A 28 -28.78 1.77 -1.18
CA SER A 28 -29.65 0.80 -1.82
C SER A 28 -30.02 -0.39 -0.91
N TYR A 29 -29.67 -0.28 0.38
CA TYR A 29 -29.79 -1.32 1.40
C TYR A 29 -30.28 -0.74 2.73
N GLY A 30 -30.90 -1.59 3.56
CA GLY A 30 -31.62 -1.19 4.76
C GLY A 30 -30.80 -1.13 6.06
N ILE A 31 -29.53 -1.59 6.06
CA ILE A 31 -28.71 -1.62 7.28
C ILE A 31 -28.14 -0.23 7.63
N PRO A 32 -27.76 0.00 8.91
CA PRO A 32 -27.01 1.18 9.32
C PRO A 32 -25.69 1.35 8.56
N ASN A 33 -25.21 2.59 8.47
CA ASN A 33 -23.94 2.88 7.78
C ASN A 33 -22.74 2.30 8.52
N GLU A 34 -22.78 2.30 9.85
CA GLU A 34 -21.79 1.70 10.72
C GLU A 34 -21.64 0.20 10.44
N ASP A 35 -22.78 -0.49 10.22
CA ASP A 35 -22.80 -1.90 9.88
C ASP A 35 -22.28 -2.16 8.47
N ALA A 36 -22.58 -1.27 7.51
CA ALA A 36 -22.03 -1.35 6.15
C ALA A 36 -20.49 -1.19 6.15
N VAL A 37 -19.98 -0.24 6.93
CA VAL A 37 -18.53 -0.04 7.14
C VAL A 37 -17.91 -1.26 7.83
N LEU A 38 -18.54 -1.77 8.90
CA LEU A 38 -18.06 -2.95 9.62
C LEU A 38 -18.03 -4.21 8.73
N LEU A 39 -19.10 -4.46 7.96
CA LEU A 39 -19.20 -5.54 6.98
C LEU A 39 -18.05 -5.45 5.99
N THR A 40 -17.78 -4.25 5.48
CA THR A 40 -16.72 -4.01 4.51
C THR A 40 -15.35 -4.29 5.08
N PHE A 41 -15.05 -3.80 6.29
CA PHE A 41 -13.76 -4.09 6.93
C PHE A 41 -13.59 -5.56 7.35
N LEU A 42 -14.65 -6.24 7.77
CA LEU A 42 -14.63 -7.68 8.01
C LEU A 42 -14.28 -8.44 6.72
N LYS A 43 -14.87 -8.04 5.59
CA LYS A 43 -14.54 -8.62 4.28
C LYS A 43 -13.09 -8.34 3.90
N LEU A 44 -12.60 -7.11 4.02
CA LEU A 44 -11.22 -6.76 3.67
C LEU A 44 -10.20 -7.49 4.56
N TYR A 45 -10.40 -7.45 5.88
CA TYR A 45 -9.42 -7.95 6.83
C TYR A 45 -9.43 -9.48 6.93
N HIS A 46 -10.60 -10.09 7.03
CA HIS A 46 -10.73 -11.54 7.21
C HIS A 46 -11.06 -12.32 5.94
N ASN A 47 -11.39 -11.63 4.84
CA ASN A 47 -11.85 -12.25 3.58
C ASN A 47 -13.02 -13.23 3.77
N VAL A 48 -13.92 -12.91 4.69
CA VAL A 48 -15.11 -13.70 5.00
C VAL A 48 -15.99 -13.87 3.74
N SER A 49 -16.69 -15.00 3.61
CA SER A 49 -17.63 -15.21 2.50
C SER A 49 -18.83 -14.26 2.62
N PHE A 50 -19.39 -13.83 1.48
CA PHE A 50 -20.61 -13.01 1.49
C PHE A 50 -21.81 -13.74 2.09
N SER A 51 -21.83 -15.08 2.08
CA SER A 51 -22.87 -15.85 2.75
C SER A 51 -22.80 -15.72 4.27
N LEU A 52 -21.59 -15.82 4.84
CA LEU A 52 -21.40 -15.62 6.28
C LEU A 52 -21.61 -14.16 6.67
N LEU A 53 -21.17 -13.19 5.86
CA LEU A 53 -21.52 -11.78 6.09
C LEU A 53 -23.04 -11.56 6.04
N GLY A 54 -23.75 -12.23 5.12
CA GLY A 54 -25.21 -12.20 5.09
C GLY A 54 -25.84 -12.67 6.41
N VAL A 55 -25.37 -13.80 6.94
CA VAL A 55 -25.82 -14.31 8.25
C VAL A 55 -25.51 -13.33 9.39
N LEU A 56 -24.28 -12.79 9.44
CA LEU A 56 -23.84 -11.89 10.52
C LEU A 56 -24.63 -10.57 10.56
N PHE A 57 -25.05 -10.07 9.40
CA PHE A 57 -25.75 -8.79 9.27
C PHE A 57 -27.25 -8.92 8.95
N GLY A 58 -27.81 -10.14 9.00
CA GLY A 58 -29.23 -10.38 8.75
C GLY A 58 -29.70 -10.03 7.34
N VAL A 59 -28.83 -10.17 6.33
CA VAL A 59 -29.13 -9.85 4.92
C VAL A 59 -28.84 -11.03 3.99
N GLN A 60 -29.39 -10.99 2.78
CA GLN A 60 -29.07 -12.00 1.76
C GLN A 60 -27.61 -11.86 1.28
N ARG A 61 -27.00 -12.97 0.84
CA ARG A 61 -25.63 -13.00 0.26
C ARG A 61 -25.43 -11.92 -0.81
N THR A 62 -26.41 -11.77 -1.71
CA THR A 62 -26.41 -10.79 -2.80
C THR A 62 -26.44 -9.37 -2.27
N THR A 63 -27.23 -9.10 -1.23
CA THR A 63 -27.27 -7.81 -0.54
C THR A 63 -25.95 -7.50 0.15
N ALA A 64 -25.32 -8.48 0.83
CA ALA A 64 -24.01 -8.29 1.45
C ALA A 64 -22.92 -7.94 0.41
N LEU A 65 -22.93 -8.59 -0.76
CA LEU A 65 -22.05 -8.26 -1.89
C LEU A 65 -22.31 -6.84 -2.41
N LYS A 66 -23.58 -6.45 -2.53
CA LYS A 66 -23.97 -5.12 -3.00
C LYS A 66 -23.52 -4.03 -2.03
N ILE A 67 -23.78 -4.21 -0.73
CA ILE A 67 -23.30 -3.33 0.34
C ILE A 67 -21.78 -3.18 0.22
N PHE A 68 -21.04 -4.29 0.16
CA PHE A 68 -19.59 -4.25 0.04
C PHE A 68 -19.13 -3.41 -1.16
N LYS A 69 -19.68 -3.63 -2.36
CA LYS A 69 -19.29 -2.87 -3.56
C LYS A 69 -19.62 -1.38 -3.47
N GLU A 70 -20.79 -1.02 -2.98
CA GLU A 70 -21.18 0.39 -2.78
C GLU A 70 -20.29 1.06 -1.73
N SER A 71 -20.03 0.36 -0.61
CA SER A 71 -19.17 0.86 0.45
C SER A 71 -17.72 1.05 0.02
N LEU A 72 -17.20 0.19 -0.86
CA LEU A 72 -15.84 0.35 -1.39
C LEU A 72 -15.65 1.68 -2.12
N ALA A 73 -16.60 2.10 -2.95
CA ALA A 73 -16.49 3.36 -3.68
C ALA A 73 -16.38 4.57 -2.72
N VAL A 74 -17.23 4.61 -1.70
CA VAL A 74 -17.25 5.70 -0.71
C VAL A 74 -16.02 5.65 0.21
N LEU A 75 -15.68 4.47 0.74
CA LEU A 75 -14.51 4.31 1.61
C LEU A 75 -13.19 4.58 0.87
N SER A 76 -13.11 4.27 -0.43
CA SER A 76 -11.97 4.57 -1.29
C SER A 76 -11.79 6.08 -1.46
N ALA A 77 -12.88 6.83 -1.61
CA ALA A 77 -12.84 8.30 -1.64
C ALA A 77 -12.37 8.89 -0.30
N ILE A 78 -12.86 8.36 0.83
CA ILE A 78 -12.49 8.83 2.17
C ILE A 78 -11.03 8.50 2.48
N LEU A 79 -10.69 7.22 2.47
CA LEU A 79 -9.40 6.72 2.96
C LEU A 79 -8.29 6.91 1.94
N GLY A 80 -8.63 7.09 0.66
CA GLY A 80 -7.69 7.50 -0.37
C GLY A 80 -7.04 8.87 -0.08
N THR A 81 -7.71 9.76 0.67
CA THR A 81 -7.12 11.05 1.07
C THR A 81 -5.89 10.90 1.97
N ALA A 82 -5.75 9.77 2.67
CA ALA A 82 -4.59 9.47 3.48
C ALA A 82 -3.38 8.99 2.65
N ILE A 83 -3.52 8.89 1.32
CA ILE A 83 -2.45 8.53 0.39
C ILE A 83 -2.11 9.77 -0.42
N PHE A 84 -1.03 10.43 -0.02
CA PHE A 84 -0.56 11.64 -0.67
C PHE A 84 0.93 11.50 -0.99
N TRP A 85 1.39 12.31 -1.94
CA TRP A 85 2.79 12.41 -2.28
C TRP A 85 3.41 13.51 -1.41
N PRO A 86 4.16 13.17 -0.35
CA PRO A 86 4.72 14.18 0.56
C PRO A 86 5.82 15.00 -0.11
N GLU A 87 6.06 16.20 0.40
CA GLU A 87 7.13 17.09 -0.06
C GLU A 87 8.52 16.53 0.27
N LYS A 88 9.58 17.18 -0.22
CA LYS A 88 10.96 16.71 0.01
C LYS A 88 11.36 16.77 1.47
N GLU A 89 11.07 17.91 2.06
CA GLU A 89 11.40 18.27 3.41
C GLU A 89 10.68 17.35 4.42
N GLU A 90 9.43 17.00 4.15
CA GLU A 90 8.64 16.08 4.99
C GLU A 90 9.24 14.66 5.02
N ILE A 91 9.73 14.16 3.87
CA ILE A 91 10.40 12.85 3.82
C ILE A 91 11.72 12.91 4.59
N LEU A 92 12.48 14.00 4.46
CA LEU A 92 13.75 14.18 5.17
C LEU A 92 13.53 14.28 6.69
N GLN A 93 12.45 14.93 7.14
CA GLN A 93 12.06 14.99 8.56
C GLN A 93 11.68 13.62 9.12
N CYS A 94 11.08 12.76 8.31
CA CYS A 94 10.67 11.42 8.68
C CYS A 94 11.67 10.34 8.24
N MET A 95 12.94 10.69 8.02
CA MET A 95 13.96 9.76 7.52
C MET A 95 14.44 8.81 8.63
N PRO A 96 14.32 7.48 8.47
CA PRO A 96 14.88 6.55 9.45
C PRO A 96 16.41 6.51 9.39
N LYS A 97 17.07 6.24 10.52
CA LYS A 97 18.55 6.14 10.63
C LYS A 97 19.16 5.18 9.62
N HIS A 98 18.50 4.06 9.33
CA HIS A 98 18.99 3.08 8.37
C HIS A 98 18.90 3.53 6.90
N PHE A 99 18.22 4.65 6.62
CA PHE A 99 18.16 5.32 5.32
C PHE A 99 19.11 6.53 5.20
N GLU A 100 19.95 6.80 6.20
CA GLU A 100 20.86 7.96 6.23
C GLU A 100 21.72 8.08 4.97
N ASN A 101 22.29 6.96 4.50
CA ASN A 101 23.10 6.92 3.27
C ASN A 101 22.28 7.03 1.96
N TYR A 102 20.95 7.12 2.08
CA TYR A 102 20.01 7.15 0.97
C TYR A 102 19.07 8.36 1.05
N GLY A 103 19.56 9.50 1.57
CA GLY A 103 18.77 10.70 1.86
C GLY A 103 18.03 11.32 0.67
N LYS A 104 18.40 11.01 -0.57
CA LYS A 104 17.67 11.41 -1.78
C LYS A 104 16.45 10.54 -2.09
N THR A 105 16.20 9.48 -1.33
CA THR A 105 15.15 8.50 -1.65
C THR A 105 13.78 9.10 -1.40
N ARG A 106 12.99 9.24 -2.45
CA ARG A 106 11.60 9.72 -2.36
C ARG A 106 10.63 8.60 -2.07
N VAL A 107 10.83 7.48 -2.76
CA VAL A 107 9.88 6.38 -2.73
C VAL A 107 10.59 5.07 -3.01
N ILE A 108 10.07 4.03 -2.36
CA ILE A 108 10.44 2.64 -2.53
C ILE A 108 9.26 1.98 -3.24
N PHE A 109 9.48 1.50 -4.46
CA PHE A 109 8.48 0.83 -5.25
C PHE A 109 8.45 -0.67 -4.99
N ASP A 110 7.25 -1.21 -4.79
CA ASP A 110 6.98 -2.64 -4.77
C ASP A 110 5.68 -2.96 -5.51
N CYS A 111 5.57 -4.17 -6.06
CA CYS A 111 4.33 -4.65 -6.64
C CYS A 111 3.60 -5.58 -5.67
N VAL A 112 2.35 -5.25 -5.37
CA VAL A 112 1.42 -6.15 -4.68
C VAL A 112 0.74 -7.02 -5.73
N GLU A 113 1.01 -8.32 -5.68
CA GLU A 113 0.29 -9.32 -6.50
C GLU A 113 -0.76 -10.03 -5.64
N ILE A 114 -2.03 -9.87 -6.04
CA ILE A 114 -3.22 -10.39 -5.37
C ILE A 114 -3.69 -11.61 -6.14
N PRO A 115 -3.75 -12.81 -5.54
CA PRO A 115 -4.29 -14.00 -6.20
C PRO A 115 -5.74 -13.79 -6.61
N ILE A 116 -6.09 -14.15 -7.83
CA ILE A 116 -7.48 -14.12 -8.31
C ILE A 116 -7.89 -15.52 -8.76
N GLN A 117 -9.19 -15.79 -8.71
CA GLN A 117 -9.76 -16.98 -9.33
C GLN A 117 -9.38 -17.03 -10.82
N LYS A 118 -9.10 -18.24 -11.32
CA LYS A 118 -8.71 -18.44 -12.72
C LYS A 118 -9.87 -17.99 -13.65
N PRO A 119 -9.65 -17.00 -14.53
CA PRO A 119 -10.64 -16.62 -15.53
C PRO A 119 -10.93 -17.77 -16.48
N ARG A 120 -12.17 -17.86 -16.97
CA ARG A 120 -12.55 -18.80 -18.03
C ARG A 120 -12.20 -18.25 -19.42
N ASP A 121 -12.26 -16.94 -19.57
CA ASP A 121 -11.88 -16.22 -20.78
C ASP A 121 -10.37 -16.28 -21.00
N LEU A 122 -9.96 -16.60 -22.23
CA LEU A 122 -8.55 -16.82 -22.57
C LEU A 122 -7.75 -15.52 -22.55
N GLU A 123 -8.34 -14.42 -23.01
CA GLU A 123 -7.67 -13.11 -23.03
C GLU A 123 -7.38 -12.65 -21.61
N CYS A 124 -8.39 -12.68 -20.73
CA CYS A 124 -8.25 -12.37 -19.32
C CYS A 124 -7.26 -13.32 -18.62
N LEU A 125 -7.26 -14.61 -18.98
CA LEU A 125 -6.30 -15.58 -18.45
C LEU A 125 -4.86 -15.19 -18.80
N VAL A 126 -4.58 -14.86 -20.07
CA VAL A 126 -3.25 -14.45 -20.53
C VAL A 126 -2.80 -13.17 -19.84
N GLN A 127 -3.67 -12.17 -19.73
CA GLN A 127 -3.36 -10.90 -19.08
C GLN A 127 -3.09 -11.06 -17.57
N THR A 128 -3.81 -11.97 -16.90
CA THR A 128 -3.73 -12.13 -15.44
C THR A 128 -2.70 -13.17 -14.99
N TYR A 129 -2.23 -14.06 -15.86
CA TYR A 129 -1.29 -15.11 -15.48
C TYR A 129 0.11 -14.57 -15.14
N SER A 130 0.43 -14.53 -13.85
CA SER A 130 1.75 -14.16 -13.37
C SER A 130 2.69 -15.36 -13.42
N ARG A 131 3.66 -15.33 -14.33
CA ARG A 131 4.73 -16.35 -14.41
C ARG A 131 5.51 -16.47 -13.10
N ARG A 132 5.70 -15.34 -12.39
CA ARG A 132 6.39 -15.28 -11.10
C ARG A 132 5.64 -16.06 -10.02
N ARG A 133 4.32 -16.05 -10.04
CA ARG A 133 3.46 -16.72 -9.05
C ARG A 133 2.95 -18.09 -9.49
N GLY A 134 3.05 -18.41 -10.78
CA GLY A 134 2.46 -19.62 -11.36
C GLY A 134 0.93 -19.65 -11.29
N ALA A 135 0.28 -18.48 -11.15
CA ALA A 135 -1.15 -18.36 -10.93
C ALA A 135 -1.67 -17.03 -11.51
N CYS A 136 -3.00 -16.93 -11.69
CA CYS A 136 -3.65 -15.68 -12.05
C CYS A 136 -3.60 -14.71 -10.87
N THR A 137 -3.09 -13.51 -11.11
CA THR A 137 -3.05 -12.43 -10.12
C THR A 137 -3.55 -11.12 -10.73
N ALA A 138 -4.01 -10.22 -9.87
CA ALA A 138 -4.03 -8.80 -10.14
C ALA A 138 -2.76 -8.17 -9.55
N LYS A 139 -2.23 -7.13 -10.18
CA LYS A 139 -0.99 -6.47 -9.82
C LYS A 139 -1.23 -4.99 -9.63
N VAL A 140 -0.72 -4.45 -8.52
CA VAL A 140 -0.75 -3.02 -8.22
C VAL A 140 0.65 -2.56 -7.82
N LEU A 141 1.11 -1.47 -8.41
CA LEU A 141 2.34 -0.81 -7.98
C LEU A 141 2.04 0.08 -6.77
N VAL A 142 2.81 -0.11 -5.70
CA VAL A 142 2.72 0.65 -4.47
C VAL A 142 4.04 1.36 -4.24
N GLY A 143 3.97 2.64 -3.87
CA GLY A 143 5.11 3.45 -3.43
C GLY A 143 5.04 3.69 -1.93
N GLU A 144 6.11 3.36 -1.22
CA GLU A 144 6.30 3.60 0.22
C GLU A 144 7.42 4.63 0.40
N SER A 145 7.22 5.68 1.19
CA SER A 145 8.29 6.60 1.58
C SER A 145 9.30 5.88 2.49
N PRO A 146 10.55 6.36 2.61
CA PRO A 146 11.51 5.80 3.58
C PRO A 146 10.96 5.69 5.01
N GLY A 147 10.14 6.66 5.44
CA GLY A 147 9.46 6.66 6.74
C GLY A 147 8.30 5.69 6.88
N GLY A 148 7.98 4.89 5.85
CA GLY A 148 6.94 3.86 5.89
C GLY A 148 5.53 4.35 5.57
N LEU A 149 5.38 5.55 5.01
CA LEU A 149 4.10 6.07 4.52
C LEU A 149 3.85 5.52 3.11
N ILE A 150 2.68 4.93 2.85
CA ILE A 150 2.27 4.60 1.48
C ILE A 150 1.89 5.89 0.77
N SER A 151 2.77 6.38 -0.10
CA SER A 151 2.60 7.66 -0.81
C SER A 151 1.98 7.51 -2.21
N PHE A 152 1.90 6.28 -2.72
CA PHE A 152 1.40 6.02 -4.06
C PHE A 152 0.76 4.64 -4.21
N VAL A 153 -0.34 4.57 -4.97
CA VAL A 153 -1.01 3.33 -5.39
C VAL A 153 -1.45 3.50 -6.84
N SER A 154 -0.99 2.63 -7.75
CA SER A 154 -1.41 2.66 -9.15
C SER A 154 -2.81 2.06 -9.36
N ALA A 155 -3.36 2.23 -10.57
CA ALA A 155 -4.43 1.34 -11.04
C ALA A 155 -3.94 -0.12 -11.09
N ALA A 156 -4.88 -1.07 -11.00
CA ALA A 156 -4.62 -2.49 -11.09
C ALA A 156 -4.44 -2.94 -12.54
N TYR A 157 -3.52 -3.88 -12.70
CA TYR A 157 -3.22 -4.55 -13.96
C TYR A 157 -3.32 -6.06 -13.78
N GLY A 158 -3.43 -6.79 -14.89
CA GLY A 158 -3.26 -8.23 -14.85
C GLY A 158 -1.84 -8.62 -14.42
N GLY A 159 -1.72 -9.72 -13.68
CA GLY A 159 -0.46 -10.24 -13.15
C GLY A 159 0.61 -10.54 -14.20
N GLY A 160 0.19 -10.83 -15.43
CA GLY A 160 1.08 -11.07 -16.58
C GLY A 160 1.72 -9.80 -17.14
N VAL A 161 1.19 -8.61 -16.83
CA VAL A 161 1.76 -7.33 -17.26
C VAL A 161 3.08 -7.09 -16.53
N SER A 162 4.14 -6.73 -17.25
CA SER A 162 5.46 -6.50 -16.65
C SER A 162 5.43 -5.30 -15.69
N ASP A 163 6.24 -5.38 -14.62
CA ASP A 163 6.29 -4.35 -13.59
C ASP A 163 6.68 -2.98 -14.19
N SER A 164 7.57 -2.95 -15.18
CA SER A 164 8.01 -1.73 -15.86
C SER A 164 6.91 -1.07 -16.69
N VAL A 165 6.03 -1.86 -17.33
CA VAL A 165 4.86 -1.33 -18.05
C VAL A 165 3.89 -0.69 -17.06
N VAL A 166 3.65 -1.33 -15.91
CA VAL A 166 2.81 -0.75 -14.84
C VAL A 166 3.41 0.58 -14.34
N THR A 167 4.71 0.63 -14.05
CA THR A 167 5.39 1.86 -13.61
C THR A 167 5.34 2.97 -14.66
N ARG A 168 5.50 2.64 -15.93
CA ARG A 168 5.42 3.63 -17.02
C ARG A 168 4.02 4.20 -17.16
N ALA A 169 3.01 3.32 -17.19
CA ALA A 169 1.62 3.71 -17.36
C ALA A 169 1.09 4.53 -16.17
N SER A 170 1.61 4.27 -14.96
CA SER A 170 1.22 5.00 -13.76
C SER A 170 1.77 6.42 -13.69
N LYS A 171 2.75 6.76 -14.54
CA LYS A 171 3.43 8.06 -14.59
C LYS A 171 4.04 8.50 -13.25
N VAL A 172 4.26 7.58 -12.32
CA VAL A 172 4.68 7.92 -10.96
C VAL A 172 6.05 8.62 -10.91
N LEU A 173 6.95 8.30 -11.84
CA LEU A 173 8.26 8.95 -11.94
C LEU A 173 8.17 10.44 -12.32
N GLU A 174 7.04 10.90 -12.89
CA GLU A 174 6.80 12.33 -13.16
C GLU A 174 6.63 13.15 -11.88
N LYS A 175 6.40 12.49 -10.73
CA LYS A 175 6.29 13.12 -9.42
C LYS A 175 7.65 13.32 -8.73
N CYS A 176 8.72 12.76 -9.28
CA CYS A 176 10.07 12.90 -8.75
C CYS A 176 10.78 14.08 -9.44
N GLU A 177 11.59 14.80 -8.68
CA GLU A 177 12.39 15.90 -9.20
C GLU A 177 13.64 15.36 -9.94
N PRO A 178 13.81 15.66 -11.25
CA PRO A 178 14.97 15.20 -12.02
C PRO A 178 16.29 15.67 -11.40
N CYS A 179 17.30 14.81 -11.43
CA CYS A 179 18.66 14.99 -10.90
C CYS A 179 18.77 15.21 -9.39
N ASN A 180 17.67 15.45 -8.68
CA ASN A 180 17.65 15.70 -7.25
C ASN A 180 17.09 14.53 -6.44
N ASP A 181 16.21 13.73 -7.06
CA ASP A 181 15.51 12.63 -6.42
C ASP A 181 16.02 11.27 -6.87
N SER A 182 15.93 10.32 -5.94
CA SER A 182 16.20 8.92 -6.18
C SER A 182 15.00 8.06 -5.77
N VAL A 183 14.87 6.90 -6.39
CA VAL A 183 13.85 5.90 -6.06
C VAL A 183 14.53 4.57 -5.76
N MET A 184 13.96 3.83 -4.82
CA MET A 184 14.33 2.44 -4.61
C MET A 184 13.32 1.53 -5.27
N ALA A 185 13.78 0.39 -5.78
CA ALA A 185 12.92 -0.58 -6.42
C ALA A 185 13.10 -1.97 -5.81
N ALA A 186 11.97 -2.63 -5.56
CA ALA A 186 11.91 -4.03 -5.20
C ALA A 186 12.67 -4.92 -6.19
N GLU A 187 13.15 -6.05 -5.69
CA GLU A 187 13.77 -7.07 -6.52
C GLU A 187 12.87 -7.49 -7.69
N GLY A 188 13.42 -7.52 -8.91
CA GLY A 188 12.69 -7.89 -10.12
C GLY A 188 11.89 -6.77 -10.78
N LEU A 189 11.87 -5.57 -10.18
CA LEU A 189 11.30 -4.36 -10.78
C LEU A 189 12.36 -3.70 -11.70
N LEU A 190 12.26 -3.94 -12.99
CA LEU A 190 13.23 -3.49 -14.01
C LEU A 190 12.81 -2.13 -14.58
N ILE A 191 13.15 -1.04 -13.90
CA ILE A 191 12.73 0.33 -14.25
C ILE A 191 13.90 1.28 -14.58
N ASP A 192 15.10 0.74 -14.81
CA ASP A 192 16.34 1.49 -15.06
C ASP A 192 16.20 2.52 -16.16
N GLU A 193 15.70 2.07 -17.32
CA GLU A 193 15.52 2.92 -18.49
C GLU A 193 14.51 4.04 -18.24
N LEU A 194 13.43 3.74 -17.49
CA LEU A 194 12.41 4.72 -17.15
C LEU A 194 12.96 5.78 -16.19
N CYS A 195 13.76 5.36 -15.20
CA CYS A 195 14.44 6.26 -14.28
C CYS A 195 15.45 7.15 -15.01
N LEU A 196 16.27 6.57 -15.89
CA LEU A 196 17.24 7.29 -16.71
C LEU A 196 16.56 8.36 -17.59
N GLN A 197 15.48 8.00 -18.28
CA GLN A 197 14.71 8.94 -19.11
C GLN A 197 14.11 10.10 -18.32
N ARG A 198 13.89 9.94 -17.01
CA ARG A 198 13.35 10.98 -16.12
C ARG A 198 14.44 11.71 -15.32
N GLY A 199 15.70 11.36 -15.49
CA GLY A 199 16.79 11.90 -14.67
C GLY A 199 16.68 11.52 -13.20
N VAL A 200 15.98 10.43 -12.85
CA VAL A 200 15.79 9.98 -11.47
C VAL A 200 16.81 8.88 -11.18
N GLU A 201 17.52 8.98 -10.07
CA GLU A 201 18.50 7.95 -9.69
C GLU A 201 17.77 6.68 -9.20
N LEU A 202 18.15 5.52 -9.74
CA LEU A 202 17.60 4.25 -9.31
C LEU A 202 18.55 3.54 -8.34
N ILE A 203 18.16 3.49 -7.08
CA ILE A 203 18.93 2.81 -6.04
C ILE A 203 18.45 1.36 -5.92
N ARG A 204 19.41 0.43 -6.06
CA ARG A 204 19.21 -0.99 -5.75
C ARG A 204 20.17 -1.43 -4.67
N PRO A 205 19.79 -1.29 -3.39
CA PRO A 205 20.66 -1.68 -2.30
C PRO A 205 21.03 -3.17 -2.43
N PRO A 206 22.26 -3.56 -2.05
CA PRO A 206 22.73 -4.94 -2.14
C PRO A 206 21.79 -5.94 -1.46
N PHE A 207 21.14 -5.52 -0.35
CA PHE A 207 20.18 -6.35 0.36
C PHE A 207 18.91 -6.62 -0.44
N LEU A 208 18.53 -5.82 -1.46
CA LEU A 208 17.39 -6.12 -2.34
C LEU A 208 17.73 -7.09 -3.49
N ARG A 209 18.99 -7.50 -3.69
CA ARG A 209 19.39 -8.47 -4.73
C ARG A 209 19.36 -9.90 -4.18
N LYS A 210 18.77 -10.89 -4.89
CA LYS A 210 18.98 -12.30 -4.53
C LYS A 210 20.47 -12.56 -4.56
N GLN A 211 21.04 -13.08 -3.47
CA GLN A 211 22.35 -13.68 -3.56
C GLN A 211 22.24 -14.86 -4.53
N GLU A 212 23.01 -14.82 -5.62
CA GLU A 212 23.41 -16.04 -6.32
C GLU A 212 24.05 -16.98 -5.27
N GLN A 213 23.86 -18.29 -5.43
CA GLN A 213 24.19 -19.30 -4.42
C GLN A 213 25.60 -19.10 -3.83
N LEU A 214 25.68 -18.49 -2.65
CA LEU A 214 26.91 -18.37 -1.87
C LEU A 214 26.83 -19.33 -0.67
N GLY A 215 27.98 -19.93 -0.36
CA GLY A 215 28.10 -21.16 0.43
C GLY A 215 27.74 -21.06 1.92
N ARG A 216 27.96 -22.16 2.64
CA ARG A 216 27.51 -22.41 4.03
C ARG A 216 28.01 -21.39 5.10
N GLY A 217 28.90 -20.47 4.76
CA GLY A 217 29.40 -19.40 5.65
C GLY A 217 28.54 -18.13 5.71
N ASP A 218 27.56 -17.97 4.84
CA ASP A 218 26.83 -16.70 4.66
C ASP A 218 25.53 -16.57 5.49
N ALA A 219 25.29 -17.44 6.47
CA ALA A 219 24.04 -17.42 7.25
C ALA A 219 23.77 -16.09 7.97
N GLN A 220 24.82 -15.43 8.48
CA GLN A 220 24.71 -14.13 9.15
C GLN A 220 24.47 -12.99 8.15
N ARG A 221 25.13 -13.02 6.99
CA ARG A 221 24.92 -12.05 5.89
C ARG A 221 23.53 -12.19 5.28
N ASN A 222 23.04 -13.42 5.11
CA ASN A 222 21.68 -13.73 4.66
C ASN A 222 20.62 -13.25 5.64
N ARG A 223 20.83 -13.43 6.96
CA ARG A 223 19.93 -12.87 7.99
C ARG A 223 19.91 -11.35 7.98
N SER A 224 21.08 -10.71 7.84
CA SER A 224 21.17 -9.25 7.73
C SER A 224 20.43 -8.74 6.51
N ALA A 225 20.71 -9.28 5.31
CA ALA A 225 20.05 -8.87 4.07
C ALA A 225 18.52 -9.13 4.09
N ALA A 226 18.07 -10.26 4.65
CA ALA A 226 16.66 -10.53 4.85
C ALA A 226 16.02 -9.55 5.83
N SER A 227 16.68 -9.22 6.94
CA SER A 227 16.24 -8.20 7.89
C SER A 227 16.13 -6.82 7.23
N ASP A 228 17.08 -6.45 6.38
CA ASP A 228 17.11 -5.16 5.70
C ASP A 228 16.02 -5.05 4.61
N ARG A 229 15.77 -6.12 3.84
CA ARG A 229 14.59 -6.22 2.95
C ARG A 229 13.28 -6.03 3.70
N VAL A 230 13.22 -6.59 4.90
CA VAL A 230 12.05 -6.50 5.78
C VAL A 230 11.88 -5.10 6.35
N ARG A 231 12.97 -4.37 6.60
CA ARG A 231 12.97 -2.97 7.07
C ARG A 231 12.45 -2.01 6.00
N VAL A 232 12.77 -2.25 4.72
CA VAL A 232 12.44 -1.36 3.59
C VAL A 232 11.00 -1.52 3.05
N LYS A 233 10.33 -2.66 3.29
CA LYS A 233 8.99 -2.96 2.73
C LYS A 233 7.91 -3.14 3.80
N ARG A 234 8.02 -2.41 4.92
CA ARG A 234 7.19 -2.68 6.10
C ARG A 234 5.73 -2.29 5.86
N ALA A 235 5.44 -1.20 5.12
CA ALA A 235 4.06 -0.80 4.86
C ALA A 235 3.35 -1.80 3.94
N VAL A 236 4.00 -2.22 2.85
CA VAL A 236 3.47 -3.26 1.96
C VAL A 236 3.24 -4.58 2.72
N ARG A 237 4.08 -4.93 3.69
CA ARG A 237 3.85 -6.08 4.58
C ARG A 237 2.62 -5.90 5.47
N ARG A 238 2.34 -4.70 5.97
CA ARG A 238 1.12 -4.42 6.75
C ARG A 238 -0.13 -4.50 5.90
N MET A 239 -0.09 -4.08 4.63
CA MET A 239 -1.19 -4.32 3.69
C MET A 239 -1.51 -5.81 3.59
N LYS A 240 -0.50 -6.68 3.60
CA LYS A 240 -0.68 -8.14 3.59
C LYS A 240 -1.24 -8.74 4.89
N ALA A 241 -1.52 -7.94 5.92
CA ALA A 241 -2.35 -8.39 7.04
C ALA A 241 -3.81 -8.58 6.62
N PHE A 242 -4.28 -7.85 5.61
CA PHE A 242 -5.61 -8.00 5.04
C PHE A 242 -5.67 -9.25 4.17
N LYS A 243 -6.46 -10.24 4.62
CA LYS A 243 -6.52 -11.56 3.97
C LYS A 243 -7.03 -11.47 2.53
N ILE A 244 -7.82 -10.45 2.19
CA ILE A 244 -8.34 -10.25 0.83
C ILE A 244 -7.22 -10.06 -0.21
N LEU A 245 -6.04 -9.55 0.18
CA LEU A 245 -4.89 -9.36 -0.72
C LEU A 245 -4.04 -10.62 -0.89
N ARG A 246 -4.27 -11.65 -0.07
CA ARG A 246 -3.43 -12.87 -0.02
C ARG A 246 -4.16 -14.13 -0.44
N GLN A 247 -5.48 -14.11 -0.38
CA GLN A 247 -6.34 -15.23 -0.72
C GLN A 247 -6.96 -14.99 -2.09
N ASN A 248 -7.42 -16.05 -2.74
CA ASN A 248 -8.02 -15.96 -4.07
C ASN A 248 -9.24 -15.04 -4.05
N LEU A 249 -9.11 -13.90 -4.72
CA LEU A 249 -10.19 -12.95 -4.94
C LEU A 249 -11.18 -13.52 -5.97
N SER A 250 -12.47 -13.38 -5.67
CA SER A 250 -13.55 -13.76 -6.59
C SER A 250 -13.50 -12.90 -7.84
N LEU A 251 -13.78 -13.49 -9.02
CA LEU A 251 -13.88 -12.73 -10.27
C LEU A 251 -14.95 -11.63 -10.21
N GLU A 252 -15.98 -11.83 -9.37
CA GLU A 252 -17.03 -10.83 -9.15
C GLU A 252 -16.52 -9.53 -8.48
N LEU A 253 -15.29 -9.54 -7.92
CA LEU A 253 -14.62 -8.41 -7.27
C LEU A 253 -13.43 -7.86 -8.08
N LEU A 254 -13.18 -8.36 -9.28
CA LEU A 254 -12.01 -7.96 -10.08
C LEU A 254 -12.03 -6.45 -10.40
N GLY A 255 -13.21 -5.90 -10.70
CA GLY A 255 -13.39 -4.47 -10.94
C GLY A 255 -13.28 -3.58 -9.70
N GLN A 256 -13.06 -4.15 -8.52
CA GLN A 256 -12.97 -3.44 -7.25
C GLN A 256 -11.54 -3.46 -6.67
N VAL A 257 -10.56 -4.04 -7.37
CA VAL A 257 -9.18 -4.17 -6.86
C VAL A 257 -8.57 -2.81 -6.50
N ASP A 258 -8.80 -1.79 -7.33
CA ASP A 258 -8.29 -0.43 -7.10
C ASP A 258 -8.76 0.13 -5.76
N ASP A 259 -10.07 0.07 -5.51
CA ASP A 259 -10.67 0.57 -4.27
C ASP A 259 -10.24 -0.24 -3.06
N VAL A 260 -10.16 -1.57 -3.20
CA VAL A 260 -9.68 -2.47 -2.14
C VAL A 260 -8.27 -2.09 -1.71
N VAL A 261 -7.35 -1.91 -2.67
CA VAL A 261 -5.96 -1.57 -2.35
C VAL A 261 -5.84 -0.16 -1.80
N ARG A 262 -6.60 0.80 -2.34
CA ARG A 262 -6.62 2.20 -1.87
C ARG A 262 -7.13 2.31 -0.43
N ILE A 263 -8.22 1.63 -0.08
CA ILE A 263 -8.74 1.60 1.30
C ILE A 263 -7.71 1.00 2.26
N ILE A 264 -7.11 -0.12 1.87
CA ILE A 264 -6.12 -0.79 2.72
C ILE A 264 -4.88 0.09 2.93
N ALA A 265 -4.37 0.72 1.86
CA ALA A 265 -3.24 1.64 1.96
C ALA A 265 -3.57 2.83 2.88
N GLY A 266 -4.75 3.44 2.74
CA GLY A 266 -5.19 4.52 3.61
C GLY A 266 -5.25 4.12 5.09
N ILE A 267 -5.83 2.95 5.40
CA ILE A 267 -5.87 2.44 6.79
C ILE A 267 -4.47 2.10 7.32
N VAL A 268 -3.58 1.57 6.48
CA VAL A 268 -2.19 1.31 6.88
C VAL A 268 -1.46 2.62 7.23
N ASN A 269 -1.69 3.69 6.49
CA ASN A 269 -1.14 5.02 6.80
C ASN A 269 -1.71 5.61 8.09
N LEU A 270 -3.00 5.40 8.37
CA LEU A 270 -3.67 5.86 9.59
C LEU A 270 -3.44 4.94 10.79
N SER A 271 -2.71 3.83 10.61
CA SER A 271 -2.32 2.92 11.68
C SER A 271 -1.07 3.42 12.41
N PRO A 272 -0.81 2.97 13.66
CA PRO A 272 0.38 3.38 14.42
C PRO A 272 1.65 3.25 13.60
N SER A 273 2.62 4.14 13.82
CA SER A 273 3.87 4.18 13.05
C SER A 273 4.52 2.80 12.91
N ILE A 274 5.10 2.58 11.74
CA ILE A 274 5.83 1.37 11.40
C ILE A 274 7.18 1.30 12.13
N PHE A 275 7.78 2.48 12.35
CA PHE A 275 9.05 2.67 13.02
C PHE A 275 8.80 3.23 14.42
N ARG A 276 9.63 2.83 15.38
CA ARG A 276 9.67 3.49 16.68
C ARG A 276 10.29 4.88 16.54
N ASP A 277 9.94 5.78 17.45
CA ASP A 277 10.40 7.18 17.39
C ASP A 277 11.94 7.29 17.44
N ASP A 278 12.62 6.35 18.11
CA ASP A 278 14.07 6.28 18.21
C ASP A 278 14.77 5.74 16.93
N GLU A 279 14.00 5.18 15.98
CA GLU A 279 14.51 4.71 14.70
C GLU A 279 14.66 5.85 13.67
N PHE A 280 14.13 7.05 13.94
CA PHE A 280 14.27 8.24 13.07
C PHE A 280 15.55 9.03 13.36
N ILE A 281 16.08 9.69 12.33
CA ILE A 281 17.21 10.61 12.47
C ILE A 281 16.74 11.78 13.33
N GLN A 282 17.41 12.01 14.47
CA GLN A 282 17.11 13.16 15.32
C GLN A 282 17.54 14.42 14.58
N GLN A 283 16.59 15.32 14.33
CA GLN A 283 16.96 16.62 13.79
C GLN A 283 17.69 17.43 14.85
N PRO A 284 18.72 18.22 14.48
CA PRO A 284 19.29 19.18 15.41
C PRO A 284 18.17 20.08 15.92
N GLN A 285 18.04 20.21 17.24
CA GLN A 285 17.13 21.21 17.82
C GLN A 285 17.54 22.57 17.25
N CYS A 286 16.61 23.28 16.61
CA CYS A 286 16.82 24.70 16.37
C CYS A 286 17.01 25.37 17.74
N ASP A 287 18.24 25.73 18.07
CA ASP A 287 18.55 26.62 19.17
C ASP A 287 17.87 27.96 18.88
N THR A 288 16.68 28.17 19.45
CA THR A 288 15.98 29.46 19.41
C THR A 288 16.62 30.50 20.34
N SER A 289 17.83 30.23 20.87
CA SER A 289 18.56 31.09 21.79
C SER A 289 19.26 32.29 21.13
N ASN A 290 19.24 32.40 19.80
CA ASN A 290 19.91 33.47 19.05
C ASN A 290 18.99 34.20 18.05
N ILE A 291 17.71 34.41 18.38
CA ILE A 291 16.90 35.41 17.67
C ILE A 291 17.33 36.79 18.19
N PRO A 292 17.95 37.66 17.37
CA PRO A 292 18.25 39.01 17.81
C PRO A 292 16.93 39.75 18.01
N VAL A 293 16.63 40.13 19.25
CA VAL A 293 15.57 41.08 19.53
C VAL A 293 16.03 42.42 18.98
N THR A 294 15.46 42.86 17.86
CA THR A 294 15.62 44.23 17.38
C THR A 294 14.99 45.16 18.42
N PRO A 295 15.74 46.12 19.00
CA PRO A 295 15.17 47.13 19.88
C PRO A 295 14.33 48.12 19.08
N GLU A 296 13.23 48.55 19.68
CA GLU A 296 12.25 49.54 19.19
C GLU A 296 12.87 50.90 18.85
#